data_AF-A0A976JN55-F1
#
_entry.id   AF-A0A976JN55-F1
#
_cell.length_a   1.000
_cell.length_b   1.000
_cell.length_c   1.000
_cell.angle_alpha   90.00
_cell.angle_beta   90.00
_cell.angle_gamma   90.00
#
_symmetry.space_group_name_H-M   'P 1'
#
loop_
_entity.id
_entity.type
_entity.pdbx_description
1 polymer ?
#
loop_
_entity_poly.entity_id
_entity_poly.type
_entity_poly.pdbx_seq_one_letter_code
_entity_poly.pdbx_strand_id
1 'polypeptide(L)' 'MTLKEYPQDYFLVFQNDPYREGRITVNRMEKSFSVEIDVVQKESRKIFKHVDILYHFEDEQEAIDAGVQRLSQFLKGED' A
#
# COMPACT_ATOMS: atom_id res chain seq x y z
N MET A 1 0.71 -24.87 6.81
CA MET A 1 0.16 -23.58 6.37
C MET A 1 0.54 -22.57 7.44
N THR A 2 1.39 -21.60 7.13
CA THR A 2 1.69 -20.47 8.02
C THR A 2 0.47 -19.55 8.02
N LEU A 3 -0.10 -19.29 9.19
CA LEU A 3 -1.12 -18.25 9.35
C LEU A 3 -0.45 -16.91 9.05
N LYS A 4 -0.95 -16.19 8.04
CA LYS A 4 -0.53 -14.81 7.77
C LYS A 4 -1.08 -13.91 8.88
N GLU A 5 -0.19 -13.20 9.57
CA GLU A 5 -0.57 -12.15 10.51
C GLU A 5 -0.82 -10.84 9.74
N TYR A 6 -1.82 -10.08 10.18
CA TYR A 6 -2.18 -8.78 9.60
C TYR A 6 -2.11 -7.69 10.69
N PRO A 7 -1.78 -6.44 10.33
CA PRO A 7 -1.53 -5.93 8.97
C PRO A 7 -0.21 -6.42 8.36
N GLN A 8 -0.12 -6.37 7.02
CA GLN A 8 1.11 -6.63 6.27
C GLN A 8 1.53 -5.41 5.46
N ASP A 9 2.77 -4.98 5.65
CA ASP A 9 3.35 -3.84 4.94
C ASP A 9 4.22 -4.30 3.77
N TYR A 10 3.95 -3.73 2.60
CA TYR A 10 4.77 -3.87 1.40
C TYR A 10 5.36 -2.52 1.03
N PHE A 11 6.68 -2.47 0.86
CA PHE A 11 7.39 -1.25 0.53
C PHE A 11 7.84 -1.23 -0.94
N LEU A 12 7.53 -0.14 -1.64
CA LEU A 12 7.77 0.04 -3.06
C LEU A 12 8.81 1.13 -3.29
N VAL A 13 10.00 0.74 -3.75
CA VAL A 13 11.10 1.68 -3.99
C VAL A 13 10.80 2.56 -5.21
N PHE A 14 10.92 3.87 -5.04
CA PHE A 14 10.85 4.82 -6.14
C PHE A 14 12.22 4.97 -6.80
N GLN A 15 12.28 4.87 -8.13
CA GLN A 15 13.56 4.96 -8.86
C GLN A 15 14.17 6.38 -8.82
N ASN A 16 13.32 7.41 -8.81
CA ASN A 16 13.74 8.82 -8.89
C ASN A 16 13.65 9.57 -7.55
N ASP A 17 13.33 8.89 -6.45
CA ASP A 17 13.29 9.48 -5.11
C ASP A 17 13.94 8.51 -4.10
N PRO A 18 15.19 8.74 -3.68
CA PRO A 18 15.89 7.83 -2.78
C PRO A 18 15.45 7.97 -1.31
N TYR A 19 14.70 9.03 -0.97
CA TYR A 19 14.32 9.36 0.41
C TYR A 19 12.91 8.88 0.76
N ARG A 20 12.06 8.71 -0.25
CA ARG A 20 10.67 8.27 -0.11
C ARG A 20 10.43 6.95 -0.82
N GLU A 21 9.46 6.22 -0.29
CA GLU A 21 8.97 4.99 -0.90
C GLU A 21 7.47 4.84 -0.66
N GLY A 22 6.84 4.02 -1.49
CA GLY A 22 5.45 3.64 -1.31
C GLY A 22 5.33 2.63 -0.18
N ARG A 23 4.23 2.72 0.57
CA ARG A 23 3.80 1.70 1.52
C ARG A 23 2.39 1.25 1.16
N ILE A 24 2.21 -0.04 0.97
CA ILE A 24 0.92 -0.70 0.83
C ILE A 24 0.71 -1.54 2.07
N THR A 25 -0.26 -1.14 2.90
CA THR A 25 -0.62 -1.86 4.12
C THR A 25 -1.89 -2.64 3.88
N VAL A 26 -1.79 -3.96 3.80
CA VAL A 26 -2.93 -4.86 3.65
C VAL A 26 -3.48 -5.20 5.02
N ASN A 27 -4.77 -4.95 5.22
CA ASN A 27 -5.51 -5.28 6.42
C ASN A 27 -6.51 -6.39 6.12
N ARG A 28 -6.61 -7.37 7.01
CA ARG A 28 -7.66 -8.38 6.96
C ARG A 28 -8.89 -7.88 7.71
N MET A 29 -10.01 -7.84 7.00
CA MET A 29 -11.34 -7.63 7.55
C MET A 29 -12.02 -9.00 7.78
N GLU A 30 -13.21 -9.01 8.39
CA GLU A 30 -13.95 -10.25 8.71
C GLU A 30 -14.10 -11.18 7.49
N LYS A 31 -14.43 -10.61 6.31
CA LYS A 31 -14.69 -11.35 5.07
C LYS A 31 -14.03 -10.76 3.82
N SER A 32 -13.15 -9.79 3.99
CA SER A 32 -12.51 -9.09 2.87
C SER A 32 -11.13 -8.57 3.27
N PHE A 33 -10.47 -7.90 2.34
CA PHE A 33 -9.26 -7.14 2.55
C PHE A 33 -9.50 -5.66 2.31
N SER A 34 -8.69 -4.85 2.94
CA SER A 34 -8.54 -3.43 2.61
C SER A 34 -7.06 -3.10 2.50
N VAL A 35 -6.76 -2.08 1.71
CA VAL A 35 -5.39 -1.62 1.49
C VAL A 35 -5.33 -0.14 1.79
N GLU A 36 -4.42 0.22 2.68
CA GLU A 36 -4.01 1.61 2.93
C GLU A 36 -2.74 1.89 2.11
N ILE A 37 -2.72 3.05 1.45
CA ILE A 37 -1.68 3.42 0.50
C ILE A 37 -1.07 4.74 0.96
N ASP A 38 0.24 4.73 1.21
CA ASP A 38 0.98 5.91 1.64
C ASP A 38 2.28 6.08 0.87
N VAL A 39 2.77 7.31 0.87
CA VAL A 39 4.18 7.63 0.65
C VAL A 39 4.82 7.89 2.00
N VAL A 40 5.89 7.16 2.31
CA VAL A 40 6.60 7.25 3.60
C VAL A 40 8.04 7.69 3.39
N GLN A 41 8.63 8.26 4.43
CA GLN A 41 10.08 8.45 4.50
C GLN A 41 10.77 7.12 4.78
N LYS A 42 11.80 6.78 4.00
CA LYS A 42 12.49 5.48 4.08
C LYS A 42 13.14 5.23 5.45
N GLU A 43 13.76 6.24 6.03
CA GLU A 43 14.49 6.11 7.30
C GLU A 43 13.56 6.05 8.53
N SER A 44 12.59 6.98 8.60
CA SER A 44 11.75 7.15 9.78
C SER A 44 10.44 6.36 9.72
N ARG A 45 10.06 5.86 8.53
CA ARG A 45 8.72 5.31 8.24
C ARG A 45 7.57 6.29 8.46
N LYS A 46 7.88 7.57 8.70
CA LYS A 46 6.86 8.60 8.87
C LYS A 46 6.11 8.77 7.55
N ILE A 47 4.78 8.78 7.65
CA ILE A 47 3.89 9.09 6.53
C ILE A 47 4.20 10.51 6.06
N PHE A 48 4.66 10.63 4.82
CA PHE A 48 4.85 11.89 4.14
C PHE A 48 3.53 12.35 3.50
N LYS A 49 2.81 11.41 2.87
CA LYS A 49 1.53 11.67 2.21
C LYS A 49 0.69 10.41 2.26
N HIS A 50 -0.54 10.55 2.75
CA HIS A 50 -1.56 9.53 2.56
C HIS A 50 -2.14 9.65 1.13
N VAL A 51 -2.24 8.53 0.43
CA VAL A 51 -2.71 8.46 -0.97
C VAL A 51 -4.18 8.08 -1.00
N ASP A 52 -4.53 6.91 -0.47
CA ASP A 52 -5.91 6.40 -0.50
C ASP A 52 -6.11 5.20 0.45
N ILE A 53 -7.37 4.81 0.64
CA ILE A 53 -7.75 3.52 1.23
C ILE A 53 -8.75 2.82 0.31
N LEU A 54 -8.41 1.62 -0.11
CA LEU A 54 -9.25 0.77 -0.94
C LEU A 54 -9.85 -0.36 -0.10
N TYR A 55 -11.11 -0.71 -0.34
CA TYR A 55 -11.87 -1.67 0.47
C TYR A 55 -12.50 -2.76 -0.40
N HIS A 56 -13.06 -3.78 0.27
CA HIS A 56 -13.94 -4.79 -0.32
C HIS A 56 -13.28 -5.75 -1.33
N PHE A 57 -11.98 -6.02 -1.18
CA PHE A 57 -11.33 -7.07 -1.95
C PHE A 57 -11.59 -8.44 -1.34
N GLU A 58 -11.93 -9.43 -2.15
CA GLU A 58 -12.12 -10.81 -1.68
C GLU A 58 -10.78 -11.56 -1.59
N ASP A 59 -9.83 -11.17 -2.44
CA ASP A 59 -8.49 -11.74 -2.52
C ASP A 59 -7.41 -10.77 -2.04
N GLU A 60 -6.40 -11.31 -1.36
CA GLU A 60 -5.29 -10.54 -0.81
C GLU A 60 -4.39 -9.97 -1.91
N GLN A 61 -4.09 -10.77 -2.93
CA GLN A 61 -3.23 -10.36 -4.03
C GLN A 61 -3.92 -9.28 -4.87
N GLU A 62 -5.22 -9.42 -5.09
CA GLU A 62 -6.02 -8.39 -5.76
C GLU A 62 -5.96 -7.04 -5.00
N ALA A 63 -6.05 -7.07 -3.67
CA ALA A 63 -5.93 -5.86 -2.85
C ALA A 63 -4.54 -5.21 -3.00
N ILE A 64 -3.47 -6.01 -3.00
CA ILE A 64 -2.09 -5.53 -3.19
C ILE A 64 -1.92 -4.91 -4.58
N ASP A 65 -2.35 -5.60 -5.62
CA ASP A 65 -2.21 -5.16 -7.01
C ASP A 65 -2.98 -3.85 -7.25
N ALA A 66 -4.19 -3.74 -6.69
CA ALA A 66 -4.97 -2.50 -6.70
C ALA A 66 -4.25 -1.36 -5.97
N GLY A 67 -3.61 -1.65 -4.83
CA GLY A 67 -2.78 -0.70 -4.09
C GLY A 67 -1.60 -0.17 -4.91
N VAL A 68 -0.87 -1.06 -5.57
CA VAL A 68 0.25 -0.71 -6.46
C VAL A 68 -0.24 0.15 -7.62
N GLN A 69 -1.35 -0.24 -8.25
CA GLN A 69 -1.93 0.50 -9.37
C GLN A 69 -2.33 1.92 -8.95
N ARG A 70 -3.04 2.06 -7.82
CA ARG A 70 -3.49 3.37 -7.33
C ARG A 70 -2.32 4.27 -6.95
N LEU A 71 -1.27 3.73 -6.32
CA LEU A 71 -0.04 4.47 -6.07
C LEU A 71 0.63 4.93 -7.38
N SER A 72 0.64 4.07 -8.41
CA SER A 72 1.21 4.42 -9.72
C SER A 72 0.45 5.58 -10.38
N GLN A 73 -0.88 5.57 -10.32
CA GLN A 73 -1.74 6.65 -10.83
C GLN A 73 -1.45 7.97 -10.10
N PHE A 74 -1.42 7.93 -8.75
CA PHE A 74 -1.07 9.09 -7.93
C PHE A 74 0.28 9.69 -8.32
N LEU A 75 1.32 8.85 -8.52
CA LEU A 75 2.65 9.33 -8.90
C LEU A 75 2.71 9.92 -10.31
N LYS A 76 1.79 9.56 -11.20
CA LYS A 76 1.65 10.15 -12.54
C LYS A 76 0.81 11.43 -12.54
N GLY A 77 0.15 11.76 -11.43
CA GLY A 77 -0.81 12.86 -11.36
C GLY A 77 -2.14 12.54 -12.04
N GLU A 78 -2.49 11.26 -12.15
CA GLU A 78 -3.79 10.78 -12.63
C GLU A 78 -4.70 10.62 -11.40
N ASP A 79 -5.64 11.55 -11.20
CA ASP A 79 -6.63 11.52 -10.12
C ASP A 79 -7.91 10.77 -10.49
#